data_AF-A0A925P056-F1
#
_entry.id   AF-A0A925P056-F1
#
_cell.length_a   1.000
_cell.length_b   1.000
_cell.length_c   1.000
_cell.angle_alpha   90.00
_cell.angle_beta   90.00
_cell.angle_gamma   90.00
#
_symmetry.space_group_name_H-M   'P 1'
#
loop_
_entity.id
_entity.type
_entity.pdbx_description
1 polymer ?
#
loop_
_entity_poly.entity_id
_entity_poly.type
_entity_poly.pdbx_seq_one_letter_code
_entity_poly.pdbx_strand_id
1 'polypeptide(L)' 'MEKVTDRFLRYAKVYTTSDPSRTDVYPSTSRQLDFADQLTKELISIGLSEVTRDQFGYVTATL' A
#
# COMPACT_ATOMS: atom_id res chain seq x y z
N MET A 1 2.63 14.24 15.39
CA MET A 1 2.43 14.03 13.94
C MET A 1 3.75 13.64 13.34
N GLU A 2 3.79 12.56 12.58
CA GLU A 2 5.02 12.07 11.96
C GLU A 2 5.48 13.01 10.83
N LYS A 3 6.79 13.16 10.60
CA LYS A 3 7.29 13.95 9.47
C LYS A 3 7.13 13.18 8.18
N VAL A 4 6.75 13.87 7.10
CA VAL A 4 6.63 13.28 5.76
C VAL A 4 7.92 12.60 5.31
N THR A 5 9.08 13.13 5.69
CA THR A 5 10.39 12.54 5.38
C THR A 5 10.57 11.16 5.98
N ASP A 6 10.13 10.96 7.22
CA ASP A 6 10.30 9.69 7.93
C ASP A 6 9.40 8.62 7.28
N ARG A 7 8.18 9.01 6.92
CA ARG A 7 7.21 8.15 6.21
C ARG A 7 7.70 7.77 4.82
N PHE A 8 8.21 8.75 4.07
CA PHE A 8 8.82 8.52 2.75
C PHE A 8 9.98 7.52 2.83
N LEU A 9 10.90 7.73 3.77
CA LEU A 9 12.05 6.84 3.95
C LEU A 9 11.68 5.43 4.40
N ARG A 10 10.56 5.25 5.13
CA ARG A 10 10.04 3.91 5.43
C ARG A 10 9.50 3.23 4.19
N TYR A 11 8.67 3.92 3.41
CA TYR A 11 8.06 3.34 2.21
C TYR A 11 9.11 3.01 1.14
N ALA A 12 10.11 3.88 0.96
CA ALA A 12 11.20 3.66 0.01
C ALA A 12 12.06 2.42 0.31
N LYS A 13 12.03 1.91 1.56
CA LYS A 13 12.74 0.67 1.94
C LYS A 13 11.93 -0.60 1.63
N VAL A 14 10.64 -0.47 1.30
CA VAL A 14 9.81 -1.62 0.96
C VAL A 14 10.03 -1.98 -0.50
N TYR A 15 10.41 -3.23 -0.77
CA TYR A 15 10.62 -3.69 -2.13
C TYR A 15 9.28 -3.90 -2.85
N THR A 16 8.86 -2.92 -3.64
CA THR A 16 7.54 -2.90 -4.32
C THR A 16 7.62 -2.85 -5.83
N THR A 17 8.81 -3.01 -6.42
CA THR A 17 9.01 -2.93 -7.88
C THR A 17 8.09 -3.92 -8.62
N SER A 18 7.33 -3.41 -9.59
CA SER A 18 6.48 -4.21 -10.47
C SER A 18 7.27 -5.09 -11.44
N ASP A 19 6.65 -6.17 -11.88
CA ASP A 19 7.12 -6.98 -13.00
C ASP A 19 6.30 -6.60 -14.26
N PRO A 20 6.90 -5.91 -15.25
CA PRO A 20 6.17 -5.48 -16.45
C PRO A 20 5.86 -6.63 -17.42
N SER A 21 6.48 -7.81 -17.25
CA SER A 21 6.22 -8.97 -18.10
C SER A 21 4.92 -9.70 -17.75
N ARG A 22 4.39 -9.48 -16.54
CA ARG A 22 3.17 -10.12 -16.03
C ARG A 22 1.97 -9.21 -16.23
N THR A 23 1.16 -9.52 -17.24
CA THR A 23 0.02 -8.69 -17.68
C THR A 23 -1.35 -9.23 -17.26
N ASP A 24 -1.39 -10.42 -16.65
CA ASP A 24 -2.60 -11.17 -16.29
C ASP A 24 -2.83 -11.27 -14.77
N VAL A 25 -1.88 -10.78 -13.97
CA VAL A 25 -1.94 -10.83 -12.50
C VAL A 25 -1.76 -9.43 -11.93
N TYR A 26 -2.64 -9.07 -10.99
CA TYR A 26 -2.70 -7.74 -10.39
C TYR A 26 -2.66 -7.85 -8.85
N PRO A 27 -1.69 -7.19 -8.19
CA PRO A 27 -0.52 -6.56 -8.78
C PRO A 27 0.43 -7.59 -9.41
N SER A 28 1.32 -7.16 -10.31
CA SER A 28 2.22 -8.07 -11.01
C SER A 28 3.23 -8.77 -10.10
N THR A 29 3.41 -8.30 -8.87
CA THR A 29 4.24 -8.96 -7.86
C THR A 29 3.53 -9.00 -6.52
N SER A 30 3.44 -10.18 -5.89
CA SER A 30 2.72 -10.38 -4.63
C SER A 30 3.21 -9.49 -3.49
N ARG A 31 4.51 -9.16 -3.44
CA ARG A 31 5.11 -8.24 -2.46
C ARG A 31 4.48 -6.84 -2.43
N GLN A 32 3.82 -6.41 -3.51
CA GLN A 32 3.07 -5.15 -3.51
C GLN A 32 1.84 -5.22 -2.59
N LEU A 33 1.25 -6.42 -2.42
CA LEU A 33 0.13 -6.65 -1.52
C LEU A 33 0.53 -6.50 -0.05
N ASP A 34 1.75 -6.93 0.30
CA ASP A 34 2.27 -6.75 1.67
C ASP A 34 2.32 -5.26 2.04
N PHE A 35 2.73 -4.42 1.09
CA PHE A 35 2.73 -2.96 1.27
C PHE A 35 1.32 -2.36 1.30
N ALA A 36 0.40 -2.86 0.45
CA ALA A 36 -0.99 -2.45 0.48
C ALA A 36 -1.66 -2.74 1.84
N ASP A 37 -1.37 -3.89 2.45
CA ASP A 37 -1.86 -4.26 3.79
C ASP A 37 -1.25 -3.36 4.88
N GLN A 38 0.02 -2.96 4.73
CA GLN A 38 0.64 -1.97 5.61
C GLN A 38 -0.08 -0.62 5.53
N LEU A 39 -0.32 -0.09 4.32
CA LEU A 39 -1.00 1.18 4.13
C LEU A 39 -2.43 1.16 4.71
N THR A 40 -3.15 0.05 4.52
CA THR A 40 -4.49 -0.14 5.08
C THR A 40 -4.48 0.03 6.61
N LYS A 41 -3.53 -0.61 7.30
CA LYS A 41 -3.37 -0.47 8.76
C LYS A 41 -3.00 0.94 9.18
N GLU A 42 -2.13 1.61 8.41
CA GLU A 42 -1.74 2.99 8.69
C GLU A 42 -2.91 3.96 8.53
N LEU A 43 -3.73 3.81 7.47
CA LEU A 43 -4.94 4.62 7.22
C LEU A 43 -5.98 4.49 8.34
N ILE A 44 -6.21 3.26 8.84
CA ILE A 44 -7.06 3.01 10.00
C ILE A 44 -6.48 3.71 11.25
N SER A 45 -5.17 3.59 11.45
CA SER A 45 -4.50 4.14 12.65
C SER A 45 -4.52 5.66 12.71
N ILE A 46 -4.55 6.34 11.55
CA ILE A 46 -4.69 7.81 11.49
C ILE A 46 -6.15 8.29 11.53
N GLY A 47 -7.12 7.37 11.59
CA GLY A 47 -8.52 7.66 11.84
C GLY A 47 -9.39 7.86 10.60
N LEU A 48 -8.96 7.40 9.41
CA LEU A 48 -9.83 7.41 8.24
C LEU A 48 -10.92 6.33 8.33
N SER A 49 -11.99 6.54 7.57
CA SER A 49 -13.15 5.64 7.49
C SER A 49 -13.19 4.89 6.15
N GLU A 50 -14.03 3.86 6.08
CA GLU A 50 -14.23 3.03 4.86
C GLU A 50 -12.92 2.49 4.25
N VAL A 51 -11.92 2.23 5.10
CA VAL A 51 -10.61 1.76 4.67
C VAL A 51 -10.74 0.34 4.14
N THR A 52 -10.42 0.17 2.86
CA THR A 52 -10.56 -1.10 2.16
C THR A 52 -9.34 -1.35 1.29
N ARG A 53 -8.97 -2.63 1.17
CA ARG A 53 -8.06 -3.14 0.15
C ARG A 53 -8.77 -4.25 -0.59
N ASP A 54 -8.86 -4.13 -1.91
CA ASP A 54 -9.48 -5.19 -2.71
C ASP A 54 -8.50 -6.36 -2.98
N GLN A 55 -9.02 -7.39 -3.66
CA GLN A 55 -8.25 -8.57 -4.03
C GLN A 55 -7.06 -8.26 -4.95
N PHE A 56 -7.10 -7.15 -5.70
CA PHE A 56 -6.07 -6.71 -6.63
C PHE A 56 -5.08 -5.71 -6.01
N GLY A 57 -5.21 -5.40 -4.71
CA GLY A 57 -4.29 -4.55 -3.98
C GLY A 57 -4.58 -3.05 -4.09
N TYR A 58 -5.73 -2.64 -4.64
CA TYR A 58 -6.14 -1.24 -4.60
C TYR A 58 -6.57 -0.88 -3.19
N VAL A 59 -5.95 0.16 -2.62
CA VAL A 59 -6.25 0.68 -1.27
C VAL A 59 -7.03 1.99 -1.40
N THR A 60 -8.19 2.05 -0.74
CA THR A 60 -9.06 3.23 -0.70
C THR A 60 -9.53 3.54 0.72
N ALA A 61 -9.80 4.82 1.01
CA ALA A 61 -10.28 5.30 2.31
C ALA A 61 -10.96 6.67 2.17
N THR A 62 -11.80 7.02 3.15
CA THR A 62 -12.57 8.27 3.23
C THR A 62 -12.11 9.13 4.42
N LEU A 63 -12.00 10.45 4.21
CA LEU A 63 -11.70 11.45 5.24
C LEU A 63 -12.97 12.16 5.71
#